data_AF-A0AAU6AJG1-F1
#
_entry.id   AF-A0AAU6AJG1-F1
#
_cell.length_a   1.000
_cell.length_b   1.000
_cell.length_c   1.000
_cell.angle_alpha   90.00
_cell.angle_beta   90.00
_cell.angle_gamma   90.00
#
_symmetry.space_group_name_H-M   'P 1'
#
loop_
_entity.id
_entity.type
_entity.pdbx_description
1 polymer ?
#
loop_
_entity_poly.entity_id
_entity_poly.type
_entity_poly.pdbx_seq_one_letter_code
_entity_poly.pdbx_strand_id
1 'polypeptide(L)'
;MAASLFSEPQLLTAHRTALRERNAGPQHVNIALAGYLAAEQDLGRIRPEADPETAAALLLGACLQHAFLSHFTDQQDDNDSTSRFAASLAHTLTDGLIHPSDNGRPATE
;
A
#
# COMPACT_ATOMS: atom_id res chain seq x y z
N MET A 1 4.32 16.29 -11.28
CA MET A 1 5.08 15.21 -10.62
C MET A 1 6.48 15.68 -10.27
N ALA A 2 7.05 15.18 -9.17
CA ALA A 2 8.37 15.59 -8.65
C ALA A 2 9.58 15.13 -9.49
N ALA A 3 9.38 14.67 -10.74
CA ALA A 3 10.48 14.21 -11.60
C ALA A 3 11.58 15.27 -11.78
N SER A 4 11.21 16.56 -11.86
CA SER A 4 12.15 17.69 -11.89
C SER A 4 12.92 17.90 -10.58
N LEU A 5 12.37 17.46 -9.45
CA LEU A 5 13.07 17.50 -8.16
C LEU A 5 14.19 16.46 -8.11
N PHE A 6 13.97 15.30 -8.74
CA PHE A 6 14.97 14.22 -8.79
C PHE A 6 16.08 14.46 -9.81
N SER A 7 15.86 15.33 -10.80
CA SER A 7 16.89 15.70 -11.80
C SER A 7 17.93 16.68 -11.26
N GLU A 8 17.67 17.36 -10.16
CA GLU A 8 18.57 18.37 -9.56
C GLU A 8 19.00 17.94 -8.15
N PRO A 9 20.21 17.35 -7.98
CA PRO A 9 20.64 16.76 -6.70
C PRO A 9 20.63 17.75 -5.53
N GLN A 10 20.91 19.02 -5.80
CA GLN A 10 20.93 20.07 -4.77
C GLN A 10 19.52 20.39 -4.27
N LEU A 11 18.53 20.48 -5.18
CA LEU A 11 17.12 20.68 -4.82
C LEU A 11 16.57 19.47 -4.06
N LEU A 12 16.90 18.25 -4.46
CA LEU A 12 16.50 17.04 -3.75
C LEU A 12 17.06 17.00 -2.32
N THR A 13 18.32 17.42 -2.15
CA THR A 13 18.98 17.47 -0.84
C THR A 13 18.32 18.50 0.07
N ALA A 14 18.08 19.71 -0.43
CA ALA A 14 17.37 20.76 0.30
C ALA A 14 15.95 20.31 0.70
N HIS A 15 15.23 19.66 -0.22
CA HIS A 15 13.90 19.13 0.04
C HIS A 15 13.90 18.05 1.14
N ARG A 16 14.83 17.09 1.09
CA ARG A 16 14.98 16.06 2.14
C ARG A 16 15.31 16.65 3.50
N THR A 17 16.14 17.71 3.54
CA THR A 17 16.48 18.38 4.79
C THR A 17 15.27 19.11 5.37
N ALA A 18 14.53 19.87 4.55
CA ALA A 18 13.30 20.53 4.99
C ALA A 18 12.22 19.54 5.48
N LEU A 19 12.10 18.37 4.85
CA LEU A 19 11.22 17.30 5.30
C LEU A 19 11.64 16.76 6.67
N ARG A 20 12.93 16.43 6.84
CA ARG A 20 13.48 15.95 8.12
C ARG A 20 13.27 16.95 9.27
N GLU A 21 13.56 18.23 9.05
CA GLU A 21 13.38 19.29 10.06
C GLU A 21 11.93 19.41 10.54
N ARG A 22 10.98 19.14 9.65
CA ARG A 22 9.55 19.24 9.95
C ARG A 22 8.94 17.95 10.48
N ASN A 23 9.74 16.88 10.64
CA ASN A 23 9.23 15.51 10.80
C ASN A 23 8.10 15.22 9.80
N ALA A 24 8.28 15.70 8.57
CA ALA A 24 7.39 15.48 7.47
C ALA A 24 8.07 14.52 6.50
N GLY A 25 7.32 13.64 5.87
CA GLY A 25 7.90 12.74 4.89
C GLY A 25 6.97 11.59 4.53
N PRO A 26 7.16 10.99 3.35
CA PRO A 26 6.27 9.97 2.81
C PRO A 26 6.19 8.71 3.69
N GLN A 27 7.18 8.49 4.56
CA GLN A 27 7.18 7.38 5.52
C GLN A 27 6.04 7.45 6.55
N HIS A 28 5.53 8.65 6.88
CA HIS A 28 4.51 8.79 7.93
C HIS A 28 3.19 8.11 7.57
N VAL A 29 2.83 8.11 6.28
CA VAL A 29 1.60 7.46 5.82
C VAL A 29 1.70 5.93 5.95
N ASN A 30 2.89 5.37 5.71
CA ASN A 30 3.16 3.95 5.94
C ASN A 30 3.11 3.61 7.42
N ILE A 31 3.77 4.40 8.28
CA ILE A 31 3.78 4.19 9.73
C ILE A 31 2.35 4.23 10.29
N ALA A 32 1.54 5.20 9.88
CA ALA A 32 0.17 5.34 10.34
C ALA A 32 -0.70 4.12 9.95
N LEU A 33 -0.60 3.67 8.69
CA LEU A 33 -1.36 2.52 8.21
C LEU A 33 -0.88 1.21 8.86
N ALA A 34 0.44 1.02 8.99
CA ALA A 34 1.01 -0.14 9.67
C ALA A 34 0.55 -0.21 11.13
N GLY A 35 0.55 0.92 11.85
CA GLY A 35 0.05 1.00 13.22
C GLY A 35 -1.45 0.67 13.33
N TYR A 36 -2.25 1.11 12.38
CA TYR A 36 -3.67 0.73 12.31
C TYR A 36 -3.84 -0.78 12.08
N LEU A 37 -3.12 -1.35 11.11
CA LEU A 37 -3.18 -2.79 10.81
C LEU A 37 -2.70 -3.65 12.00
N ALA A 38 -1.68 -3.21 12.74
CA ALA A 38 -1.24 -3.86 13.97
C ALA A 38 -2.35 -3.84 15.04
N ALA A 39 -3.03 -2.70 15.23
CA ALA A 39 -4.15 -2.61 16.17
C ALA A 39 -5.33 -3.52 15.76
N GLU A 40 -5.64 -3.63 14.48
CA GLU A 40 -6.69 -4.54 13.98
C GLU A 40 -6.28 -6.03 14.11
N GLN A 41 -4.98 -6.33 14.03
CA GLN A 41 -4.42 -7.66 14.30
C GLN A 41 -4.54 -8.03 15.79
N ASP A 42 -4.25 -7.10 16.71
CA ASP A 42 -4.46 -7.29 18.15
C ASP A 42 -5.93 -7.55 18.50
N LEU A 43 -6.86 -6.98 17.72
CA LEU A 43 -8.31 -7.23 17.82
C LEU A 43 -8.76 -8.54 17.16
N GLY A 44 -7.85 -9.31 16.55
CA GLY A 44 -8.12 -10.59 15.91
C GLY A 44 -8.84 -10.49 14.56
N ARG A 45 -8.90 -9.31 13.95
CA ARG A 45 -9.54 -9.08 12.63
C ARG A 45 -8.59 -9.35 11.47
N ILE A 46 -7.30 -9.26 11.72
CA ILE A 46 -6.23 -9.60 10.78
C ILE A 46 -5.52 -10.87 11.26
N ARG A 47 -5.10 -11.72 10.32
CA ARG A 47 -4.40 -12.97 10.61
C ARG A 47 -3.10 -12.69 11.37
N PRO A 48 -2.73 -13.47 12.41
CA PRO A 48 -1.53 -13.21 13.20
C PRO A 48 -0.23 -13.41 12.40
N GLU A 49 -0.28 -14.12 11.26
CA GLU A 49 0.87 -14.30 10.37
C GLU A 49 1.10 -13.12 9.41
N ALA A 50 0.13 -12.20 9.30
CA ALA A 50 0.29 -11.03 8.45
C ALA A 50 1.32 -10.06 9.06
N ASP A 51 2.23 -9.53 8.23
CA ASP A 51 3.11 -8.43 8.62
C ASP A 51 2.42 -7.08 8.33
N PRO A 52 2.04 -6.29 9.35
CA PRO A 52 1.36 -5.01 9.17
C PRO A 52 2.16 -3.98 8.36
N GLU A 53 3.48 -3.96 8.49
CA GLU A 53 4.33 -3.01 7.75
C GLU A 53 4.36 -3.34 6.26
N THR A 54 4.58 -4.62 5.94
CA THR A 54 4.56 -5.10 4.54
C THR A 54 3.16 -4.91 3.92
N ALA A 55 2.09 -5.20 4.66
CA ALA A 55 0.72 -4.99 4.18
C ALA A 55 0.42 -3.51 3.88
N ALA A 56 0.86 -2.59 4.74
CA ALA A 56 0.74 -1.15 4.51
C ALA A 56 1.50 -0.71 3.26
N ALA A 57 2.73 -1.18 3.08
CA ALA A 57 3.55 -0.85 1.92
C ALA A 57 2.91 -1.34 0.60
N LEU A 58 2.38 -2.57 0.59
CA LEU A 58 1.67 -3.14 -0.57
C LEU A 58 0.42 -2.32 -0.93
N LEU A 59 -0.42 -2.00 0.07
CA LEU A 59 -1.63 -1.19 -0.10
C LEU A 59 -1.32 0.18 -0.71
N LEU A 60 -0.42 0.91 -0.07
CA LEU A 60 -0.08 2.28 -0.47
C LEU A 60 0.64 2.30 -1.81
N GLY A 61 1.46 1.29 -2.09
CA GLY A 61 2.09 1.10 -3.39
C GLY A 61 1.07 0.92 -4.52
N ALA A 62 0.06 0.06 -4.32
CA ALA A 62 -1.00 -0.15 -5.30
C ALA A 62 -1.83 1.13 -5.55
N CYS A 63 -2.20 1.85 -4.49
CA CYS A 63 -2.90 3.13 -4.61
C CYS A 63 -2.07 4.19 -5.33
N LEU A 64 -0.77 4.28 -5.03
CA LEU A 64 0.14 5.22 -5.68
C LEU A 64 0.30 4.89 -7.17
N GLN A 65 0.46 3.61 -7.52
CA GLN A 65 0.58 3.17 -8.90
C GLN A 65 -0.70 3.48 -9.69
N HIS A 66 -1.87 3.18 -9.12
CA HIS A 66 -3.16 3.49 -9.74
C HIS A 66 -3.30 4.98 -10.03
N ALA A 67 -3.11 5.83 -9.01
CA ALA A 67 -3.17 7.28 -9.17
C ALA A 67 -2.14 7.82 -10.17
N PHE A 68 -0.92 7.28 -10.16
CA PHE A 68 0.12 7.65 -11.12
C PHE A 68 -0.29 7.35 -12.56
N LEU A 69 -0.84 6.15 -12.80
CA LEU A 69 -1.29 5.74 -14.13
C LEU A 69 -2.50 6.55 -14.60
N SER A 70 -3.49 6.78 -13.74
CA SER A 70 -4.65 7.63 -14.02
C SER A 70 -4.23 9.04 -14.43
N HIS A 71 -3.25 9.63 -13.72
CA HIS A 71 -2.67 10.93 -14.11
C HIS A 71 -1.89 10.88 -15.42
N PHE A 72 -1.23 9.77 -15.73
CA PHE A 72 -0.45 9.63 -16.97
C PHE A 72 -1.34 9.46 -18.21
N THR A 73 -2.49 8.79 -18.06
CA THR A 73 -3.45 8.52 -19.15
C THR A 73 -4.53 9.61 -19.29
N ASP A 74 -4.49 10.66 -18.45
CA ASP A 74 -5.54 11.69 -18.33
C ASP A 74 -6.94 11.09 -18.11
N GLN A 75 -7.00 9.93 -17.46
CA GLN A 75 -8.25 9.30 -17.06
C GLN A 75 -8.51 9.64 -15.60
N GLN A 76 -9.56 10.44 -15.36
CA GLN A 76 -10.04 10.65 -14.00
C GLN A 76 -10.99 9.52 -13.61
N ASP A 77 -10.66 8.88 -12.49
CA ASP A 77 -11.57 8.00 -11.80
C ASP A 77 -12.76 8.78 -11.25
N ASP A 78 -13.96 8.22 -11.42
CA ASP A 78 -15.11 8.67 -10.65
C ASP A 78 -15.10 8.02 -9.25
N ASN A 79 -16.01 8.48 -8.38
CA ASN A 79 -16.11 7.95 -7.02
C ASN A 79 -16.44 6.45 -7.01
N ASP A 80 -17.16 5.97 -8.02
CA ASP A 80 -17.57 4.58 -8.13
C ASP A 80 -16.41 3.67 -8.53
N SER A 81 -15.57 4.08 -9.49
CA SER A 81 -14.37 3.34 -9.89
C SER A 81 -13.34 3.30 -8.77
N THR A 82 -13.15 4.43 -8.07
CA THR A 82 -12.29 4.53 -6.88
C THR A 82 -12.75 3.56 -5.78
N SER A 83 -14.06 3.55 -5.49
CA SER A 83 -14.62 2.68 -4.46
C SER A 83 -14.50 1.19 -4.81
N ARG A 84 -14.75 0.83 -6.07
CA ARG A 84 -14.55 -0.55 -6.56
C ARG A 84 -13.09 -0.99 -6.47
N PHE A 85 -12.16 -0.11 -6.84
CA PHE A 85 -10.73 -0.39 -6.75
C PHE A 85 -10.29 -0.63 -5.31
N ALA A 86 -10.70 0.24 -4.38
CA ALA A 86 -10.40 0.09 -2.96
C ALA A 86 -10.94 -1.23 -2.39
N ALA A 87 -12.20 -1.59 -2.72
CA ALA A 87 -12.79 -2.86 -2.31
C ALA A 87 -12.01 -4.08 -2.87
N SER A 88 -11.57 -4.01 -4.13
CA SER A 88 -10.78 -5.08 -4.76
C SER A 88 -9.41 -5.26 -4.10
N LEU A 89 -8.73 -4.17 -3.75
CA LEU A 89 -7.46 -4.22 -3.03
C LEU A 89 -7.63 -4.86 -1.65
N ALA A 90 -8.62 -4.39 -0.88
CA ALA A 90 -8.91 -4.92 0.45
C ALA A 90 -9.21 -6.43 0.38
N HIS A 91 -10.09 -6.85 -0.53
CA HIS A 91 -10.40 -8.27 -0.72
C HIS A 91 -9.19 -9.11 -1.14
N THR A 92 -8.33 -8.58 -2.02
CA THR A 92 -7.11 -9.30 -2.44
C THR A 92 -6.14 -9.50 -1.29
N LEU A 93 -6.02 -8.52 -0.41
CA LEU A 93 -5.15 -8.62 0.77
C LEU A 93 -5.70 -9.55 1.85
N THR A 94 -7.01 -9.58 2.05
CA THR A 94 -7.63 -10.46 3.06
C THR A 94 -7.78 -11.90 2.56
N ASP A 95 -8.15 -12.07 1.29
CA ASP A 95 -8.64 -13.36 0.78
C ASP A 95 -7.87 -13.87 -0.46
N GLY A 96 -7.18 -12.99 -1.19
CA GLY A 96 -6.68 -13.29 -2.55
C GLY A 96 -5.24 -13.83 -2.66
N LEU A 97 -4.38 -13.60 -1.65
CA LEU A 97 -2.96 -14.00 -1.71
C LEU A 97 -2.67 -15.37 -1.10
N ILE A 98 -3.69 -16.02 -0.54
CA ILE A 98 -3.59 -17.36 0.03
C ILE A 98 -4.52 -18.27 -0.76
N HIS A 99 -3.96 -18.98 -1.73
CA HIS A 99 -4.58 -20.24 -2.14
C HIS A 99 -4.37 -21.21 -0.95
N PRO A 100 -5.41 -21.85 -0.39
CA PRO A 100 -5.16 -22.99 0.49
C PRO A 100 -4.39 -24.01 -0.35
N SER A 101 -3.10 -24.21 -0.06
CA SER A 101 -2.39 -25.35 -0.62
C SER A 101 -3.20 -26.58 -0.25
N ASP A 102 -3.58 -27.37 -1.25
CA ASP A 102 -4.29 -28.64 -1.08
C ASP A 102 -3.36 -29.63 -0.37
N ASN A 103 -3.14 -29.39 0.93
CA ASN A 103 -2.39 -30.27 1.82
C ASN A 103 -3.35 -31.35 2.31
N GLY A 104 -3.67 -32.31 1.43
CA GLY A 104 -4.28 -33.55 1.86
C GLY A 104 -5.32 -34.16 0.93
N ARG A 105 -4.99 -34.43 -0.34
CA ARG A 105 -5.59 -35.58 -1.02
C ARG A 105 -4.68 -36.79 -0.84
N PRO A 106 -5.02 -37.77 0.04
CA PRO A 106 -4.36 -39.06 -0.03
C PRO A 106 -4.61 -39.65 -1.43
N ALA A 107 -3.55 -40.17 -2.06
CA ALA A 107 -3.66 -40.95 -3.27
C ALA A 107 -4.60 -42.12 -3.00
N THR A 108 -5.76 -42.13 -3.66
CA THR A 108 -6.63 -43.29 -3.72
C THR A 108 -5.89 -44.43 -4.40
N GLU A 109 -5.87 -45.57 -3.73
CA GLU A 109 -5.39 -46.90 -4.16
C GLU A 109 -5.82 -47.29 -5.59
#